data_AF-A0A7X6I501-F1
#
_entry.id   AF-A0A7X6I501-F1
#
_cell.length_a   1.000
_cell.length_b   1.000
_cell.length_c   1.000
_cell.angle_alpha   90.00
_cell.angle_beta   90.00
_cell.angle_gamma   90.00
#
_symmetry.space_group_name_H-M   'P 1'
#
loop_
_entity.id
_entity.type
_entity.pdbx_description
1 polymer ?
#
loop_
_entity_poly.entity_id
_entity_poly.type
_entity_poly.pdbx_seq_one_letter_code
_entity_poly.pdbx_strand_id
1 'polypeptide(L)'
;MALKVKRAVDPAVAKKLEARRLAVRTITEKNAKNALSGAELRRLEDYLRSPVSVGFWRLTVKRRFDGKLLSYLAPFYGVTTDIEEAIRGEADGESPAELKKISTCMKAITAGTLYHQHGAADEQALLNHGHTGKEPFDPEQVAQQFPETVELFRDRIYFPDYLANVTAERPYRLKSGYVLIHGPWNSDHVTFVSDKQEPLTDLGAFLSSAELGDCEVEKIFSPEDELFAPYFLFLQITFDDLIKDARIKSGLKIAFDYFVKNDFTHCISSLGLLAEDYLTQVYEYYFRMPGGKGSTLGQLYEQIHSKLRELTQPPSPKLGDADAVYKAISTLKTLREAADNAYSSHLESVLRDVISLVKADRKCYTSKIDGISKPGRKSSLFPPMLNDDLLELIRYRNAASHKSRVPLGSFEALRTLYCLTTFVLWWHDARSQTDWSLNREEILNLTIAKASTT
;
A
#
# COMPACT_ATOMS: atom_id res chain seq x y z
N MET A 1 32.70 -4.98 34.80
CA MET A 1 31.43 -4.75 35.52
C MET A 1 31.11 -3.27 35.40
N ALA A 2 30.26 -2.86 34.45
CA ALA A 2 29.98 -1.44 34.16
C ALA A 2 28.64 -1.03 34.81
N LEU A 3 28.70 -0.10 35.76
CA LEU A 3 27.54 0.47 36.45
C LEU A 3 26.83 1.48 35.52
N LYS A 4 25.64 1.13 35.02
CA LYS A 4 24.72 2.09 34.39
C LYS A 4 24.02 2.89 35.49
N VAL A 5 24.45 4.13 35.70
CA VAL A 5 23.71 5.11 36.51
C VAL A 5 22.59 5.68 35.64
N LYS A 6 21.34 5.22 35.86
CA LYS A 6 20.16 5.92 35.35
C LYS A 6 19.99 7.21 36.15
N ARG A 7 20.32 8.37 35.58
CA ARG A 7 19.93 9.65 36.16
C ARG A 7 18.40 9.78 36.07
N ALA A 8 17.75 9.98 37.22
CA ALA A 8 16.33 10.27 37.28
C ALA A 8 16.09 11.65 36.63
N VAL A 9 15.26 11.67 35.59
CA VAL A 9 14.81 12.91 34.95
C VAL A 9 13.93 13.66 35.96
N ASP A 10 14.21 14.94 36.14
CA ASP A 10 13.45 15.83 37.02
C ASP A 10 11.94 15.73 36.71
N PRO A 11 11.06 15.49 37.71
CA PRO A 11 9.61 15.41 37.51
C PRO A 11 9.00 16.62 36.80
N ALA A 12 9.57 17.81 36.95
CA ALA A 12 9.13 19.02 36.26
C ALA A 12 9.47 18.96 34.75
N VAL A 13 10.65 18.42 34.42
CA VAL A 13 11.07 18.18 33.03
C VAL A 13 10.23 17.08 32.40
N ALA A 14 9.94 16.00 33.14
CA ALA A 14 9.06 14.92 32.69
C ALA A 14 7.63 15.43 32.39
N LYS A 15 7.07 16.27 33.27
CA LYS A 15 5.75 16.89 33.10
C LYS A 15 5.70 17.86 31.91
N LYS A 16 6.78 18.63 31.68
CA LYS A 16 6.92 19.51 30.52
C LYS A 16 7.05 18.72 29.21
N LEU A 17 7.77 17.60 29.23
CA LEU A 17 7.88 16.67 28.11
C LEU A 17 6.54 16.00 27.79
N GLU A 18 5.79 15.61 28.81
CA GLU A 18 4.47 14.99 28.65
C GLU A 18 3.44 15.98 28.10
N ALA A 19 3.45 17.23 28.59
CA ALA A 19 2.64 18.32 28.04
C ALA A 19 3.01 18.64 26.58
N ARG A 20 4.31 18.62 26.24
CA ARG A 20 4.80 18.80 24.86
C ARG A 20 4.41 17.63 23.97
N ARG A 21 4.48 16.38 24.45
CA ARG A 21 4.00 15.18 23.76
C ARG A 21 2.49 15.23 23.52
N LEU A 22 1.72 15.67 24.52
CA LEU A 22 0.27 15.84 24.40
C LEU A 22 -0.08 16.94 23.39
N ALA A 23 0.60 18.09 23.44
CA ALA A 23 0.41 19.18 22.47
C ALA A 23 0.79 18.74 21.04
N VAL A 24 1.90 18.02 20.88
CA VAL A 24 2.28 17.41 19.60
C VAL A 24 1.22 16.42 19.16
N ARG A 25 0.67 15.59 20.06
CA ARG A 25 -0.41 14.63 19.74
C ARG A 25 -1.71 15.34 19.35
N THR A 26 -2.09 16.42 20.03
CA THR A 26 -3.27 17.24 19.70
C THR A 26 -3.09 17.97 18.36
N ILE A 27 -1.90 18.49 18.07
CA ILE A 27 -1.55 19.03 16.75
C ILE A 27 -1.50 17.91 15.70
N THR A 28 -1.06 16.71 16.06
CA THR A 28 -1.05 15.52 15.18
C THR A 28 -2.47 15.09 14.84
N GLU A 29 -3.38 15.08 15.81
CA GLU A 29 -4.81 14.84 15.58
C GLU A 29 -5.44 15.97 14.78
N LYS A 30 -4.97 17.22 14.91
CA LYS A 30 -5.47 18.37 14.13
C LYS A 30 -4.96 18.35 12.68
N ASN A 31 -3.70 17.95 12.47
CA ASN A 31 -3.08 17.81 11.14
C ASN A 31 -3.59 16.57 10.41
N ALA A 32 -3.92 15.49 11.13
CA ALA A 32 -4.59 14.31 10.59
C ALA A 32 -6.11 14.50 10.41
N LYS A 33 -6.70 15.55 11.01
CA LYS A 33 -8.14 15.89 10.89
C LYS A 33 -8.48 16.77 9.69
N ASN A 34 -7.53 17.12 8.84
CA ASN A 34 -7.88 17.49 7.48
C ASN A 34 -8.18 16.19 6.74
N ALA A 35 -9.43 15.71 6.86
CA ALA A 35 -9.92 14.60 6.07
C ALA A 35 -9.53 14.86 4.62
N LEU A 36 -8.82 13.90 4.01
CA LEU A 36 -8.47 14.00 2.61
C LEU A 36 -9.77 14.20 1.83
N SER A 37 -9.81 15.23 1.00
CA SER A 37 -10.93 15.42 0.09
C SER A 37 -11.11 14.16 -0.75
N GLY A 38 -12.33 13.89 -1.22
CA GLY A 38 -12.59 12.71 -2.06
C GLY A 38 -11.77 12.69 -3.37
N ALA A 39 -11.17 13.81 -3.78
CA ALA A 39 -10.22 13.88 -4.89
C ALA A 39 -8.78 13.55 -4.46
N GLU A 40 -8.38 13.88 -3.23
CA GLU A 40 -7.09 13.49 -2.64
C GLU A 40 -7.06 11.98 -2.36
N LEU A 41 -8.13 11.40 -1.82
CA LEU A 41 -8.24 9.96 -1.59
C LEU A 41 -8.15 9.16 -2.89
N ARG A 42 -8.91 9.55 -3.93
CA ARG A 42 -8.87 8.86 -5.23
C ARG A 42 -7.49 8.91 -5.88
N ARG A 43 -6.77 10.03 -5.75
CA ARG A 43 -5.41 10.15 -6.27
C ARG A 43 -4.43 9.23 -5.56
N LEU A 44 -4.56 9.14 -4.23
CA LEU A 44 -3.77 8.19 -3.46
C LEU A 44 -4.15 6.76 -3.85
N GLU A 45 -5.43 6.43 -4.02
CA GLU A 45 -5.85 5.12 -4.55
C GLU A 45 -5.21 4.80 -5.91
N ASP A 46 -5.15 5.76 -6.84
CA ASP A 46 -4.51 5.56 -8.15
C ASP A 46 -3.01 5.27 -8.02
N TYR A 47 -2.30 6.01 -7.16
CA TYR A 47 -0.90 5.73 -6.82
C TYR A 47 -0.76 4.35 -6.16
N LEU A 48 -1.67 4.00 -5.23
CA LEU A 48 -1.63 2.74 -4.50
C LEU A 48 -1.91 1.52 -5.41
N ARG A 49 -2.66 1.70 -6.50
CA ARG A 49 -3.00 0.63 -7.45
C ARG A 49 -1.87 0.24 -8.39
N SER A 50 -0.91 1.12 -8.68
CA SER A 50 0.19 0.81 -9.60
C SER A 50 1.41 1.72 -9.41
N PRO A 51 2.11 1.64 -8.27
CA PRO A 51 3.25 2.50 -7.99
C PRO A 51 4.40 2.28 -9.00
N VAL A 52 4.56 1.08 -9.53
CA VAL A 52 5.63 0.75 -10.51
C VAL A 52 5.42 1.43 -11.86
N SER A 53 4.17 1.59 -12.29
CA SER A 53 3.87 2.28 -13.56
C SER A 53 3.91 3.81 -13.42
N VAL A 54 3.57 4.30 -12.22
CA VAL A 54 3.44 5.73 -11.97
C VAL A 54 4.77 6.36 -11.53
N GLY A 55 5.56 5.65 -10.70
CA GLY A 55 6.74 6.17 -10.01
C GLY A 55 6.39 7.27 -9.01
N PHE A 56 7.41 7.86 -8.37
CA PHE A 56 7.24 9.08 -7.57
C PHE A 56 8.30 10.12 -7.90
N TRP A 57 8.01 11.40 -7.67
CA TRP A 57 8.99 12.47 -7.79
C TRP A 57 9.72 12.67 -6.47
N ARG A 58 11.05 12.61 -6.55
CA ARG A 58 11.99 12.85 -5.49
C ARG A 58 12.63 14.23 -5.70
N LEU A 59 12.63 15.06 -4.67
CA LEU A 59 13.43 16.28 -4.61
C LEU A 59 14.49 16.08 -3.54
N THR A 60 15.76 16.07 -3.94
CA THR A 60 16.91 15.99 -3.05
C THR A 60 17.49 17.39 -2.88
N VAL A 61 17.69 17.81 -1.63
CA VAL A 61 18.25 19.11 -1.30
C VAL A 61 19.60 18.89 -0.64
N LYS A 62 20.69 19.21 -1.35
CA LYS A 62 22.05 19.08 -0.84
C LYS A 62 22.37 20.24 0.10
N ARG A 63 22.96 19.92 1.26
CA ARG A 63 23.24 20.87 2.35
C ARG A 63 23.99 22.13 1.89
N ARG A 64 23.29 23.27 1.89
CA ARG A 64 23.84 24.63 2.02
C ARG A 64 22.90 25.45 2.90
N PHE A 65 23.07 25.31 4.21
CA PHE A 65 22.21 25.98 5.21
C PHE A 65 22.87 27.23 5.80
N ASP A 66 23.67 27.91 4.98
CA ASP A 66 24.37 29.17 5.22
C ASP A 66 23.77 30.33 4.40
N GLY A 67 22.61 30.11 3.77
CA GLY A 67 21.90 31.13 2.99
C GLY A 67 21.46 32.35 3.80
N LYS A 68 21.32 33.48 3.11
CA LYS A 68 21.01 34.79 3.70
C LYS A 68 19.76 34.77 4.58
N LEU A 69 18.72 34.02 4.17
CA LEU A 69 17.49 33.89 4.96
C LEU A 69 17.76 33.20 6.30
N LEU A 70 18.52 32.11 6.33
CA LEU A 70 18.85 31.44 7.59
C LEU A 70 19.75 32.28 8.48
N SER A 71 20.72 33.00 7.90
CA SER A 71 21.55 33.96 8.65
C SER A 71 20.71 35.07 9.27
N TYR A 72 19.73 35.60 8.53
CA TYR A 72 18.77 36.58 9.04
C TYR A 72 17.90 35.99 10.16
N LEU A 73 17.43 34.74 10.03
CA LEU A 73 16.56 34.10 11.01
C LEU A 73 17.28 33.60 12.28
N ALA A 74 18.60 33.46 12.25
CA ALA A 74 19.38 32.88 13.33
C ALA A 74 19.20 33.58 14.70
N PRO A 75 19.20 34.93 14.81
CA PRO A 75 18.97 35.64 16.07
C PRO A 75 17.56 35.45 16.62
N PHE A 76 16.55 35.41 15.74
CA PHE A 76 15.13 35.34 16.11
C PHE A 76 14.67 33.96 16.55
N TYR A 77 15.33 32.89 16.09
CA TYR A 77 14.90 31.51 16.36
C TYR A 77 15.93 30.70 17.15
N GLY A 78 17.03 31.32 17.60
CA GLY A 78 18.06 30.67 18.41
C GLY A 78 18.80 29.55 17.67
N VAL A 79 18.87 29.64 16.34
CA VAL A 79 19.37 28.58 15.45
C VAL A 79 20.85 28.30 15.70
N THR A 80 21.59 29.16 16.40
CA THR A 80 23.04 28.96 16.62
C THR A 80 23.39 28.21 17.91
N THR A 81 22.64 28.35 19.02
CA THR A 81 23.05 27.76 20.32
C THR A 81 22.53 26.34 20.58
N ASP A 82 21.34 25.96 20.09
CA ASP A 82 20.84 24.58 20.26
C ASP A 82 21.52 23.58 19.30
N ILE A 83 22.19 24.09 18.26
CA ILE A 83 22.79 23.28 17.19
C ILE A 83 24.14 22.70 17.62
N GLU A 84 24.94 23.39 18.44
CA GLU A 84 26.19 22.84 18.98
C GLU A 84 25.96 21.72 20.00
N GLU A 85 24.82 21.73 20.72
CA GLU A 85 24.43 20.66 21.64
C GLU A 85 23.80 19.47 20.90
N ALA A 86 23.01 19.70 19.84
CA ALA A 86 22.47 18.64 18.99
C ALA A 86 23.56 17.88 18.21
N ILE A 87 24.67 18.54 17.87
CA ILE A 87 25.85 17.92 17.24
C ILE A 87 26.56 16.94 18.19
N ARG A 88 26.35 17.02 19.52
CA ARG A 88 27.00 16.14 20.52
C ARG A 88 26.31 14.79 20.75
N GLY A 89 25.30 14.43 19.94
CA GLY A 89 24.89 13.02 19.78
C GLY A 89 24.02 12.44 20.90
N GLU A 90 23.29 13.26 21.66
CA GLU A 90 22.26 12.79 22.61
C GLU A 90 20.92 13.47 22.33
N ALA A 91 20.28 13.12 21.21
CA ALA A 91 18.89 13.51 20.94
C ALA A 91 18.00 12.27 20.82
N ASP A 92 17.34 11.93 21.93
CA ASP A 92 16.22 11.00 21.98
C ASP A 92 15.08 11.51 21.09
N GLY A 93 15.02 11.08 19.83
CA GLY A 93 13.83 11.18 18.98
C GLY A 93 13.30 12.59 18.68
N GLU A 94 14.08 13.66 18.89
CA GLU A 94 13.73 15.00 18.42
C GLU A 94 14.08 15.16 16.93
N SER A 95 13.19 15.83 16.20
CA SER A 95 13.31 16.13 14.76
C SER A 95 14.73 16.60 14.39
N PRO A 96 15.37 16.02 13.34
CA PRO A 96 16.70 16.41 12.88
C PRO A 96 16.85 17.93 12.74
N ALA A 97 18.01 18.47 13.11
CA ALA A 97 18.27 19.92 13.17
C ALA A 97 17.95 20.63 11.83
N GLU A 98 18.10 19.92 10.71
CA GLU A 98 17.78 20.37 9.36
C GLU A 98 16.28 20.59 9.14
N LEU A 99 15.44 19.71 9.66
CA LEU A 99 13.98 19.90 9.60
C LEU A 99 13.55 21.10 10.46
N LYS A 100 14.24 21.35 11.58
CA LYS A 100 14.02 22.55 12.39
C LYS A 100 14.38 23.81 11.58
N LYS A 101 15.44 23.78 10.76
CA LYS A 101 15.81 24.89 9.86
C LYS A 101 14.77 25.11 8.76
N ILE A 102 14.39 24.05 8.03
CA ILE A 102 13.37 24.12 6.96
C ILE A 102 12.03 24.60 7.53
N SER A 103 11.60 24.05 8.66
CA SER A 103 10.37 24.45 9.37
C SER A 103 10.43 25.93 9.80
N THR A 104 11.57 26.39 10.30
CA THR A 104 11.80 27.80 10.66
C THR A 104 11.69 28.73 9.44
N CYS A 105 12.31 28.38 8.32
CA CYS A 105 12.21 29.15 7.09
C CYS A 105 10.78 29.19 6.55
N MET A 106 10.11 28.05 6.51
CA MET A 106 8.70 27.95 6.10
C MET A 106 7.81 28.85 6.96
N LYS A 107 8.01 28.88 8.28
CA LYS A 107 7.27 29.75 9.21
C LYS A 107 7.52 31.23 8.94
N ALA A 108 8.78 31.62 8.79
CA ALA A 108 9.16 33.00 8.56
C ALA A 108 8.60 33.53 7.23
N ILE A 109 8.69 32.74 6.15
CA ILE A 109 8.13 33.12 4.85
C ILE A 109 6.59 33.10 4.87
N THR A 110 5.97 32.17 5.60
CA THR A 110 4.50 32.19 5.80
C THR A 110 4.06 33.48 6.47
N ALA A 111 4.75 33.90 7.53
CA ALA A 111 4.46 35.16 8.22
C ALA A 111 4.67 36.38 7.31
N GLY A 112 5.77 36.45 6.55
CA GLY A 112 6.00 37.51 5.56
C GLY A 112 4.93 37.53 4.46
N THR A 113 4.45 36.36 4.04
CA THR A 113 3.37 36.23 3.04
C THR A 113 2.04 36.74 3.59
N LEU A 114 1.67 36.36 4.81
CA LEU A 114 0.46 36.85 5.49
C LEU A 114 0.49 38.36 5.66
N TYR A 115 1.64 38.91 6.07
CA TYR A 115 1.83 40.36 6.18
C TYR A 115 1.67 41.05 4.82
N HIS A 116 2.26 40.52 3.75
CA HIS A 116 2.08 41.06 2.41
C HIS A 116 0.61 41.01 1.93
N GLN A 117 -0.17 40.01 2.34
CA GLN A 117 -1.56 39.85 1.92
C GLN A 117 -2.56 40.68 2.73
N HIS A 118 -2.32 40.83 4.04
CA HIS A 118 -3.30 41.37 4.98
C HIS A 118 -2.79 42.55 5.82
N GLY A 119 -1.52 42.93 5.67
CA GLY A 119 -0.86 43.92 6.52
C GLY A 119 -0.78 43.46 7.98
N ALA A 120 -0.69 44.41 8.91
CA ALA A 120 -0.68 44.15 10.36
C ALA A 120 -2.06 43.74 10.94
N ALA A 121 -3.10 43.62 10.10
CA ALA A 121 -4.48 43.43 10.57
C ALA A 121 -4.78 42.02 11.13
N ASP A 122 -3.86 41.06 10.97
CA ASP A 122 -4.00 39.69 11.47
C ASP A 122 -2.83 39.29 12.40
N GLU A 123 -2.60 40.10 13.45
CA GLU A 123 -1.60 39.86 14.49
C GLU A 123 -1.71 38.44 15.10
N GLN A 124 -2.93 37.90 15.24
CA GLN A 124 -3.15 36.58 15.82
C GLN A 124 -2.62 35.45 14.92
N ALA A 125 -2.77 35.55 13.60
CA ALA A 125 -2.18 34.60 12.66
C ALA A 125 -0.65 34.72 12.63
N LEU A 126 -0.10 35.94 12.69
CA LEU A 126 1.34 36.19 12.77
C LEU A 126 1.96 35.61 14.06
N LEU A 127 1.28 35.77 15.21
CA LEU A 127 1.67 35.21 16.51
C LEU A 127 1.60 33.67 16.55
N ASN A 128 0.69 33.04 15.80
CA ASN A 128 0.58 31.58 15.72
C ASN A 128 1.70 30.93 14.88
N HIS A 129 2.32 31.69 13.97
CA HIS A 129 3.39 31.21 13.09
C HIS A 129 4.80 31.63 13.53
N GLY A 130 4.93 32.62 14.42
CA GLY A 130 6.19 33.00 15.04
C GLY A 130 6.03 33.20 16.53
N HIS A 131 6.74 32.42 17.35
CA HIS A 131 7.51 32.89 18.51
C HIS A 131 7.96 31.74 19.41
N THR A 132 9.27 31.46 19.40
CA THR A 132 9.96 30.80 20.52
C THR A 132 11.33 31.42 20.85
N GLY A 133 11.77 32.46 20.15
CA GLY A 133 13.08 33.08 20.38
C GLY A 133 13.07 34.34 21.24
N LYS A 134 14.27 34.89 21.43
CA LYS A 134 14.56 35.97 22.40
C LYS A 134 14.31 37.39 21.86
N GLU A 135 14.22 37.56 20.54
CA GLU A 135 14.02 38.85 19.88
C GLU A 135 12.70 38.87 19.09
N PRO A 136 12.02 40.05 18.98
CA PRO A 136 10.80 40.18 18.20
C PRO A 136 11.10 39.96 16.71
N PHE A 137 10.40 39.01 16.11
CA PHE A 137 10.46 38.71 14.67
C PHE A 137 9.56 39.70 13.92
N ASP A 138 10.09 40.37 12.89
CA ASP A 138 9.37 41.33 12.07
C ASP A 138 9.03 40.73 10.68
N PRO A 139 7.74 40.36 10.43
CA PRO A 139 7.30 39.83 9.15
C PRO A 139 7.46 40.81 7.97
N GLU A 140 7.41 42.12 8.22
CA GLU A 140 7.57 43.15 7.19
C GLU A 140 8.99 43.13 6.61
N GLN A 141 10.00 43.04 7.48
CA GLN A 141 11.39 42.96 7.07
C GLN A 141 11.67 41.72 6.22
N VAL A 142 11.03 40.59 6.52
CA VAL A 142 11.15 39.38 5.68
C VAL A 142 10.57 39.63 4.29
N ALA A 143 9.40 40.26 4.20
CA ALA A 143 8.77 40.59 2.91
C ALA A 143 9.63 41.57 2.09
N GLN A 144 10.29 42.52 2.74
CA GLN A 144 11.15 43.51 2.09
C GLN A 144 12.52 42.93 1.66
N GLN A 145 13.14 42.09 2.48
CA GLN A 145 14.48 41.54 2.21
C GLN A 145 14.44 40.33 1.27
N PHE A 146 13.34 39.58 1.23
CA PHE A 146 13.20 38.36 0.44
C PHE A 146 11.94 38.38 -0.46
N PRO A 147 11.74 39.41 -1.30
CA PRO A 147 10.49 39.60 -2.05
C PRO A 147 10.21 38.45 -3.03
N GLU A 148 11.22 37.98 -3.74
CA GLU A 148 11.09 36.88 -4.72
C GLU A 148 10.68 35.56 -4.04
N THR A 149 11.28 35.25 -2.89
CA THR A 149 10.97 34.04 -2.10
C THR A 149 9.54 34.10 -1.55
N VAL A 150 9.11 35.27 -1.09
CA VAL A 150 7.74 35.49 -0.58
C VAL A 150 6.72 35.39 -1.70
N GLU A 151 6.97 36.00 -2.86
CA GLU A 151 6.10 35.91 -4.03
C GLU A 151 5.94 34.46 -4.52
N LEU A 152 7.06 33.74 -4.69
CA LEU A 152 7.03 32.34 -5.11
C LEU A 152 6.25 31.48 -4.13
N PHE A 153 6.50 31.66 -2.83
CA PHE A 153 5.80 30.92 -1.79
C PHE A 153 4.29 31.21 -1.80
N ARG A 154 3.90 32.48 -1.87
CA ARG A 154 2.50 32.93 -1.94
C ARG A 154 1.77 32.28 -3.11
N ASP A 155 2.39 32.30 -4.29
CA ASP A 155 1.72 31.95 -5.53
C ASP A 155 1.69 30.43 -5.75
N ARG A 156 2.72 29.72 -5.27
CA ARG A 156 2.95 28.30 -5.61
C ARG A 156 2.84 27.32 -4.45
N ILE A 157 3.03 27.78 -3.20
CA ILE A 157 3.05 26.88 -2.02
C ILE A 157 1.89 27.14 -1.06
N TYR A 158 1.59 28.40 -0.76
CA TYR A 158 0.62 28.81 0.25
C TYR A 158 -0.85 28.57 -0.15
N PHE A 159 -1.69 28.27 0.84
CA PHE A 159 -3.15 28.21 0.76
C PHE A 159 -3.77 28.55 2.14
N PRO A 160 -5.08 28.88 2.24
CA PRO A 160 -5.70 29.42 3.47
C PRO A 160 -5.59 28.58 4.75
N ASP A 161 -5.24 27.28 4.66
CA ASP A 161 -5.05 26.37 5.80
C ASP A 161 -3.62 25.81 5.88
N TYR A 162 -2.64 26.54 5.32
CA TYR A 162 -1.26 26.08 5.24
C TYR A 162 -0.61 26.00 6.63
N LEU A 163 0.00 24.85 6.93
CA LEU A 163 0.68 24.61 8.19
C LEU A 163 2.19 24.59 7.97
N ALA A 164 2.90 25.64 8.40
CA ALA A 164 4.34 25.75 8.24
C ALA A 164 5.20 24.78 9.10
N ASN A 165 4.58 23.84 9.80
CA ASN A 165 5.28 22.86 10.63
C ASN A 165 5.70 21.66 9.79
N VAL A 166 6.97 21.68 9.38
CA VAL A 166 7.60 20.57 8.67
C VAL A 166 8.12 19.54 9.68
N THR A 167 7.81 18.27 9.48
CA THR A 167 8.19 17.15 10.37
C THR A 167 8.57 15.91 9.57
N ALA A 168 9.54 15.14 10.09
CA ALA A 168 9.98 13.87 9.53
C ALA A 168 8.83 12.88 9.37
N GLU A 169 8.83 12.11 8.28
CA GLU A 169 7.95 10.95 8.06
C GLU A 169 6.46 11.27 8.21
N ARG A 170 6.10 12.54 7.98
CA ARG A 170 4.74 13.04 8.04
C ARG A 170 4.42 13.81 6.75
N PRO A 171 3.28 13.54 6.11
CA PRO A 171 2.84 14.26 4.95
C PRO A 171 2.68 15.72 5.29
N TYR A 172 3.24 16.51 4.41
CA TYR A 172 3.20 17.95 4.43
C TYR A 172 2.37 18.40 3.24
N ARG A 173 1.35 19.21 3.47
CA ARG A 173 0.46 19.66 2.41
C ARG A 173 1.03 20.92 1.76
N LEU A 174 1.24 20.84 0.45
CA LEU A 174 1.49 21.95 -0.45
C LEU A 174 0.22 22.25 -1.24
N LYS A 175 0.15 23.43 -1.86
CA LYS A 175 -0.88 23.72 -2.88
C LYS A 175 -0.91 22.66 -3.99
N SER A 176 0.26 22.08 -4.29
CA SER A 176 0.44 21.01 -5.23
C SER A 176 0.29 19.60 -4.63
N GLY A 177 -0.41 19.36 -3.52
CA GLY A 177 -0.60 18.00 -2.98
C GLY A 177 0.31 17.69 -1.78
N TYR A 178 0.55 16.42 -1.50
CA TYR A 178 1.29 16.02 -0.30
C TYR A 178 2.75 15.68 -0.61
N VAL A 179 3.64 16.08 0.29
CA VAL A 179 5.04 15.69 0.26
C VAL A 179 5.44 15.05 1.58
N LEU A 180 6.13 13.93 1.51
CA LEU A 180 6.80 13.31 2.64
C LEU A 180 8.25 13.77 2.68
N ILE A 181 8.75 14.03 3.87
CA ILE A 181 10.19 14.21 4.05
C ILE A 181 10.75 12.94 4.65
N HIS A 182 11.63 12.31 3.88
CA HIS A 182 12.21 11.02 4.17
C HIS A 182 13.72 11.08 3.94
N GLY A 183 14.46 10.12 4.46
CA GLY A 183 15.87 9.92 4.16
C GLY A 183 16.68 9.49 5.37
N PRO A 184 17.90 8.96 5.15
CA PRO A 184 18.85 8.80 6.24
C PRO A 184 19.15 10.18 6.83
N TRP A 185 18.68 10.44 8.05
CA TRP A 185 18.85 11.72 8.76
C TRP A 185 20.32 12.09 9.01
N ASN A 186 21.23 11.12 8.87
CA ASN A 186 22.67 11.29 8.98
C ASN A 186 23.35 11.64 7.64
N SER A 187 22.59 11.88 6.56
CA SER A 187 23.12 12.16 5.22
C SER A 187 23.23 13.65 4.91
N ASP A 188 24.09 14.02 3.97
CA ASP A 188 24.34 15.39 3.54
C ASP A 188 23.19 16.06 2.75
N HIS A 189 22.01 15.45 2.75
CA HIS A 189 20.85 15.87 1.97
C HIS A 189 19.53 15.67 2.73
N VAL A 190 18.49 16.39 2.30
CA VAL A 190 17.10 16.18 2.73
C VAL A 190 16.28 15.78 1.51
N THR A 191 15.49 14.72 1.63
CA THR A 191 14.69 14.20 0.52
C THR A 191 13.21 14.44 0.73
N PHE A 192 12.57 15.06 -0.26
CA PHE A 192 11.14 15.23 -0.35
C PHE A 192 10.58 14.28 -1.40
N VAL A 193 9.47 13.61 -1.06
CA VAL A 193 8.80 12.64 -1.93
C VAL A 193 7.36 13.08 -2.11
N SER A 194 6.93 13.27 -3.36
CA SER A 194 5.55 13.67 -3.66
C SER A 194 4.63 12.49 -3.85
N ASP A 195 3.35 12.67 -3.47
CA ASP A 195 2.24 11.83 -3.91
C ASP A 195 1.78 12.13 -5.36
N LYS A 196 2.33 13.18 -6.00
CA LYS A 196 1.95 13.61 -7.35
C LYS A 196 2.76 12.97 -8.47
N GLN A 197 2.12 12.89 -9.64
CA GLN A 197 2.77 12.61 -10.93
C GLN A 197 3.55 13.80 -11.50
N GLU A 198 3.37 14.98 -10.94
CA GLU A 198 4.04 16.22 -11.35
C GLU A 198 5.36 16.41 -10.59
N PRO A 199 6.41 16.95 -11.24
CA PRO A 199 7.67 17.27 -10.58
C PRO A 199 7.52 18.23 -9.39
N LEU A 200 8.39 18.08 -8.38
CA LEU A 200 8.50 18.99 -7.23
C LEU A 200 9.23 20.31 -7.56
N THR A 201 9.05 20.84 -8.77
CA THR A 201 9.78 22.02 -9.27
C THR A 201 9.47 23.28 -8.48
N ASP A 202 8.23 23.47 -8.04
CA ASP A 202 7.84 24.65 -7.28
C ASP A 202 8.47 24.66 -5.87
N LEU A 203 8.51 23.50 -5.23
CA LEU A 203 9.18 23.34 -3.94
C LEU A 203 10.70 23.50 -4.11
N GLY A 204 11.29 22.92 -5.15
CA GLY A 204 12.71 23.10 -5.46
C GLY A 204 13.07 24.56 -5.69
N ALA A 205 12.28 25.28 -6.50
CA ALA A 205 12.49 26.69 -6.79
C ALA A 205 12.36 27.56 -5.53
N PHE A 206 11.38 27.27 -4.66
CA PHE A 206 11.27 27.92 -3.35
C PHE A 206 12.52 27.71 -2.49
N LEU A 207 12.96 26.45 -2.32
CA LEU A 207 14.11 26.12 -1.47
C LEU A 207 15.41 26.70 -2.01
N SER A 208 15.57 26.77 -3.33
CA SER A 208 16.69 27.46 -3.98
C SER A 208 16.62 28.97 -3.78
N SER A 209 15.45 29.61 -3.94
CA SER A 209 15.24 31.05 -3.70
C SER A 209 15.49 31.43 -2.24
N ALA A 210 15.15 30.54 -1.31
CA ALA A 210 15.44 30.68 0.11
C ALA A 210 16.91 30.38 0.47
N GLU A 211 17.75 30.05 -0.52
CA GLU A 211 19.16 29.67 -0.36
C GLU A 211 19.37 28.53 0.67
N LEU A 212 18.48 27.51 0.66
CA LEU A 212 18.51 26.39 1.62
C LEU A 212 19.28 25.16 1.12
N GLY A 213 19.69 25.14 -0.14
CA GLY A 213 20.44 24.03 -0.73
C GLY A 213 20.33 23.95 -2.24
N ASP A 214 21.27 23.23 -2.83
CA ASP A 214 21.20 22.86 -4.24
C ASP A 214 20.10 21.78 -4.39
N CYS A 215 19.12 22.05 -5.24
CA CYS A 215 17.93 21.22 -5.39
C CYS A 215 18.02 20.35 -6.66
N GLU A 216 17.81 19.05 -6.53
CA GLU A 216 17.77 18.09 -7.63
C GLU A 216 16.41 17.38 -7.63
N VAL A 217 15.69 17.46 -8.75
CA VAL A 217 14.38 16.82 -8.92
C VAL A 217 14.51 15.67 -9.91
N GLU A 218 14.13 14.48 -9.49
CA GLU A 218 14.20 13.27 -10.30
C GLU A 218 12.95 12.40 -10.10
N LYS A 219 12.65 11.57 -11.10
CA LYS A 219 11.55 10.61 -11.01
C LYS A 219 12.11 9.22 -10.72
N ILE A 220 11.64 8.60 -9.64
CA ILE A 220 12.07 7.29 -9.19
C ILE A 220 11.06 6.23 -9.62
N PHE A 221 11.59 5.19 -10.24
CA PHE A 221 10.85 3.98 -10.64
C PHE A 221 11.46 2.70 -10.04
N SER A 222 12.68 2.79 -9.50
CA SER A 222 13.46 1.67 -8.96
C SER A 222 14.66 2.19 -8.14
N PRO A 223 15.19 1.42 -7.17
CA PRO A 223 14.78 0.05 -6.81
C PRO A 223 13.45 0.04 -6.05
N GLU A 224 12.72 -1.09 -6.11
CA GLU A 224 11.34 -1.20 -5.62
C GLU A 224 11.18 -0.89 -4.13
N ASP A 225 12.18 -1.21 -3.33
CA ASP A 225 12.32 -0.86 -1.93
C ASP A 225 12.23 0.65 -1.68
N GLU A 226 12.82 1.45 -2.56
CA GLU A 226 12.71 2.91 -2.48
C GLU A 226 11.31 3.40 -2.89
N LEU A 227 10.67 2.71 -3.84
CA LEU A 227 9.31 2.99 -4.31
C LEU A 227 8.25 2.70 -3.25
N PHE A 228 8.40 1.62 -2.48
CA PHE A 228 7.42 1.19 -1.49
C PHE A 228 7.57 1.87 -0.11
N ALA A 229 8.71 2.47 0.22
CA ALA A 229 8.87 3.14 1.51
C ALA A 229 7.89 4.34 1.71
N PRO A 230 7.75 5.27 0.74
CA PRO A 230 6.75 6.34 0.82
C PRO A 230 5.31 5.81 0.86
N TYR A 231 5.06 4.70 0.16
CA TYR A 231 3.75 4.04 0.09
C TYR A 231 3.24 3.64 1.49
N PHE A 232 4.11 3.08 2.33
CA PHE A 232 3.75 2.69 3.69
C PHE A 232 3.31 3.89 4.53
N LEU A 233 4.04 5.01 4.44
CA LEU A 233 3.74 6.22 5.21
C LEU A 233 2.42 6.86 4.75
N PHE A 234 2.18 6.92 3.44
CA PHE A 234 0.90 7.40 2.92
C PHE A 234 -0.25 6.48 3.36
N LEU A 235 -0.10 5.17 3.22
CA LEU A 235 -1.14 4.22 3.61
C LEU A 235 -1.43 4.26 5.12
N GLN A 236 -0.41 4.38 5.98
CA GLN A 236 -0.59 4.51 7.42
C GLN A 236 -1.47 5.71 7.80
N ILE A 237 -1.58 6.71 6.93
CA ILE A 237 -2.32 7.94 7.19
C ILE A 237 -3.71 7.88 6.58
N THR A 238 -3.84 7.21 5.44
CA THR A 238 -5.08 7.15 4.68
C THR A 238 -5.89 5.89 4.92
N PHE A 239 -5.34 4.86 5.57
CA PHE A 239 -6.04 3.58 5.70
C PHE A 239 -7.38 3.71 6.44
N ASP A 240 -7.51 4.68 7.36
CA ASP A 240 -8.77 4.91 8.07
C ASP A 240 -9.88 5.42 7.13
N ASP A 241 -9.53 6.12 6.06
CA ASP A 241 -10.45 6.60 5.03
C ASP A 241 -10.67 5.56 3.92
N LEU A 242 -9.61 4.82 3.55
CA LEU A 242 -9.63 3.82 2.48
C LEU A 242 -10.36 2.53 2.90
N ILE A 243 -10.12 2.06 4.11
CA ILE A 243 -10.56 0.74 4.57
C ILE A 243 -11.62 0.93 5.64
N LYS A 244 -12.89 0.86 5.27
CA LYS A 244 -14.02 1.09 6.20
C LYS A 244 -14.28 -0.05 7.19
N ASP A 245 -13.70 -1.23 6.96
CA ASP A 245 -13.90 -2.40 7.82
C ASP A 245 -13.11 -2.26 9.14
N ALA A 246 -13.85 -2.16 10.26
CA ALA A 246 -13.29 -1.94 11.59
C ALA A 246 -12.35 -3.07 12.05
N ARG A 247 -12.64 -4.33 11.66
CA ARG A 247 -11.78 -5.47 12.01
C ARG A 247 -10.45 -5.37 11.30
N ILE A 248 -10.48 -5.02 10.02
CA ILE A 248 -9.28 -4.88 9.18
C ILE A 248 -8.43 -3.70 9.65
N LYS A 249 -9.07 -2.55 9.95
CA LYS A 249 -8.38 -1.40 10.55
C LYS A 249 -7.59 -1.78 11.79
N SER A 250 -8.16 -2.61 12.66
CA SER A 250 -7.49 -3.08 13.87
C SER A 250 -6.26 -3.95 13.56
N GLY A 251 -6.37 -4.86 12.58
CA GLY A 251 -5.24 -5.71 12.18
C GLY A 251 -4.13 -4.94 11.46
N LEU A 252 -4.47 -3.92 10.66
CA LEU A 252 -3.48 -3.06 10.01
C LEU A 252 -2.71 -2.22 11.04
N LYS A 253 -3.40 -1.66 12.04
CA LYS A 253 -2.74 -0.97 13.16
C LYS A 253 -1.71 -1.86 13.84
N ILE A 254 -2.07 -3.12 14.11
CA ILE A 254 -1.15 -4.11 14.68
C ILE A 254 0.03 -4.37 13.75
N ALA A 255 -0.20 -4.53 12.44
CA ALA A 255 0.87 -4.74 11.47
C ALA A 255 1.84 -3.55 11.39
N PHE A 256 1.33 -2.31 11.43
CA PHE A 256 2.15 -1.10 11.46
C PHE A 256 2.99 -1.01 12.73
N ASP A 257 2.42 -1.35 13.89
CA ASP A 257 3.16 -1.38 15.16
C ASP A 257 4.32 -2.37 15.12
N TYR A 258 4.15 -3.54 14.47
CA TYR A 258 5.23 -4.49 14.27
C TYR A 258 6.31 -3.96 13.32
N PHE A 259 5.91 -3.30 12.23
CA PHE A 259 6.84 -2.70 11.28
C PHE A 259 7.74 -1.65 11.95
N VAL A 260 7.17 -0.73 12.73
CA VAL A 260 7.91 0.30 13.47
C VAL A 260 8.90 -0.31 14.49
N LYS A 261 8.56 -1.47 15.05
CA LYS A 261 9.44 -2.22 15.98
C LYS A 261 10.50 -3.07 15.27
N ASN A 262 10.62 -2.99 13.93
CA ASN A 262 11.46 -3.85 13.10
C ASN A 262 11.13 -5.34 13.23
N ASP A 263 9.91 -5.69 13.61
CA ASP A 263 9.42 -7.07 13.70
C ASP A 263 8.70 -7.46 12.41
N PHE A 264 9.45 -7.57 11.32
CA PHE A 264 8.91 -7.78 9.98
C PHE A 264 8.22 -9.14 9.84
N THR A 265 8.63 -10.15 10.59
CA THR A 265 7.99 -11.47 10.55
C THR A 265 6.55 -11.40 11.07
N HIS A 266 6.33 -10.76 12.23
CA HIS A 266 4.98 -10.60 12.77
C HIS A 266 4.15 -9.61 11.95
N CYS A 267 4.78 -8.57 11.40
CA CYS A 267 4.12 -7.66 10.45
C CYS A 267 3.54 -8.43 9.25
N ILE A 268 4.36 -9.21 8.55
CA ILE A 268 3.95 -10.03 7.40
C ILE A 268 2.89 -11.06 7.82
N SER A 269 3.05 -11.69 8.98
CA SER A 269 2.06 -12.65 9.49
C SER A 269 0.70 -11.99 9.73
N SER A 270 0.66 -10.80 10.34
CA SER A 270 -0.58 -10.05 10.57
C SER A 270 -1.25 -9.64 9.25
N LEU A 271 -0.48 -9.15 8.28
CA LEU A 271 -0.98 -8.82 6.94
C LEU A 271 -1.54 -10.06 6.21
N GLY A 272 -0.86 -11.19 6.34
CA GLY A 272 -1.30 -12.48 5.79
C GLY A 272 -2.64 -12.95 6.35
N LEU A 273 -2.86 -12.82 7.66
CA LEU A 273 -4.13 -13.16 8.30
C LEU A 273 -5.28 -12.27 7.79
N LEU A 274 -5.01 -10.98 7.54
CA LEU A 274 -6.00 -10.10 6.93
C LEU A 274 -6.35 -10.54 5.50
N ALA A 275 -5.36 -10.95 4.71
CA ALA A 275 -5.61 -11.49 3.39
C ALA A 275 -6.46 -12.77 3.43
N GLU A 276 -6.25 -13.64 4.42
CA GLU A 276 -7.07 -14.85 4.63
C GLU A 276 -8.54 -14.48 4.89
N ASP A 277 -8.79 -13.47 5.73
CA ASP A 277 -10.14 -12.96 5.99
C ASP A 277 -10.81 -12.43 4.71
N TYR A 278 -10.10 -11.63 3.90
CA TYR A 278 -10.64 -11.12 2.63
C TYR A 278 -10.87 -12.23 1.60
N LEU A 279 -9.95 -13.18 1.47
CA LEU A 279 -10.09 -14.27 0.51
C LEU A 279 -11.24 -15.22 0.91
N THR A 280 -11.48 -15.38 2.21
CA THR A 280 -12.67 -16.05 2.73
C THR A 280 -13.94 -15.32 2.31
N GLN A 281 -13.99 -13.99 2.43
CA GLN A 281 -15.14 -13.20 1.95
C GLN A 281 -15.35 -13.36 0.44
N VAL A 282 -14.29 -13.27 -0.37
CA VAL A 282 -14.37 -13.50 -1.83
C VAL A 282 -15.00 -14.86 -2.11
N TYR A 283 -14.51 -15.91 -1.45
CA TYR A 283 -15.06 -17.25 -1.60
C TYR A 283 -16.54 -17.31 -1.20
N GLU A 284 -16.89 -16.82 -0.02
CA GLU A 284 -18.25 -16.89 0.51
C GLU A 284 -19.26 -16.14 -0.36
N TYR A 285 -18.89 -14.96 -0.87
CA TYR A 285 -19.74 -14.13 -1.70
C TYR A 285 -19.93 -14.71 -3.10
N TYR A 286 -18.84 -15.10 -3.77
CA TYR A 286 -18.94 -15.63 -5.13
C TYR A 286 -19.55 -17.02 -5.18
N PHE A 287 -19.23 -17.91 -4.24
CA PHE A 287 -19.72 -19.28 -4.28
C PHE A 287 -21.02 -19.49 -3.47
N ARG A 288 -21.41 -18.53 -2.63
CA ARG A 288 -22.58 -18.60 -1.73
C ARG A 288 -22.55 -19.80 -0.78
N MET A 289 -21.36 -20.11 -0.28
CA MET A 289 -21.12 -21.23 0.64
C MET A 289 -20.27 -20.74 1.81
N PRO A 290 -20.49 -21.22 3.04
CA PRO A 290 -19.63 -20.87 4.16
C PRO A 290 -18.19 -21.29 3.86
N GLY A 291 -17.23 -20.40 4.15
CA GLY A 291 -15.81 -20.67 4.00
C GLY A 291 -15.38 -21.79 4.94
N GLY A 292 -14.44 -22.63 4.49
CA GLY A 292 -13.83 -23.64 5.35
C GLY A 292 -13.03 -22.95 6.47
N LYS A 293 -13.58 -22.90 7.69
CA LYS A 293 -12.90 -22.33 8.86
C LYS A 293 -11.51 -22.96 9.03
N GLY A 294 -10.47 -22.13 9.11
CA GLY A 294 -9.09 -22.57 9.35
C GLY A 294 -8.28 -22.93 8.10
N SER A 295 -8.78 -22.65 6.89
CA SER A 295 -7.98 -22.77 5.67
C SER A 295 -6.93 -21.67 5.61
N THR A 296 -5.68 -22.02 5.31
CA THR A 296 -4.61 -21.02 5.11
C THR A 296 -4.82 -20.25 3.80
N LEU A 297 -4.13 -19.12 3.63
CA LEU A 297 -4.25 -18.29 2.43
C LEU A 297 -4.06 -19.08 1.12
N GLY A 298 -3.01 -19.90 1.06
CA GLY A 298 -2.73 -20.73 -0.12
C GLY A 298 -3.80 -21.81 -0.34
N GLN A 299 -4.37 -22.37 0.73
CA GLN A 299 -5.46 -23.34 0.63
C GLN A 299 -6.75 -22.69 0.11
N LEU A 300 -7.10 -21.51 0.60
CA LEU A 300 -8.25 -20.73 0.12
C LEU A 300 -8.10 -20.36 -1.36
N TYR A 301 -6.92 -19.92 -1.77
CA TYR A 301 -6.62 -19.60 -3.16
C TYR A 301 -6.85 -20.81 -4.09
N GLU A 302 -6.29 -21.97 -3.73
CA GLU A 302 -6.49 -23.20 -4.50
C GLU A 302 -7.95 -23.69 -4.48
N GLN A 303 -8.65 -23.54 -3.35
CA GLN A 303 -10.08 -23.88 -3.26
C GLN A 303 -10.93 -23.05 -4.22
N ILE A 304 -10.68 -21.73 -4.31
CA ILE A 304 -11.38 -20.84 -5.26
C ILE A 304 -11.16 -21.34 -6.69
N HIS A 305 -9.91 -21.58 -7.10
CA HIS A 305 -9.62 -22.05 -8.46
C HIS A 305 -10.19 -23.45 -8.73
N SER A 306 -10.17 -24.35 -7.75
CA SER A 306 -10.78 -25.67 -7.89
C SER A 306 -12.28 -25.58 -8.11
N LYS A 307 -12.98 -24.80 -7.28
CA LYS A 307 -14.43 -24.60 -7.39
C LYS A 307 -14.83 -23.91 -8.68
N LEU A 308 -14.03 -22.94 -9.11
CA LEU A 308 -14.26 -22.26 -10.36
C LEU A 308 -14.10 -23.22 -11.56
N ARG A 309 -13.12 -24.12 -11.55
CA ARG A 309 -13.01 -25.17 -12.57
C ARG A 309 -14.22 -26.10 -12.58
N GLU A 310 -14.69 -26.54 -11.39
CA GLU A 310 -15.88 -27.39 -11.27
C GLU A 310 -17.14 -26.74 -11.86
N LEU A 311 -17.27 -25.41 -11.76
CA LEU A 311 -18.45 -24.67 -12.19
C LEU A 311 -18.38 -24.16 -13.63
N THR A 312 -17.18 -23.90 -14.16
CA THR A 312 -17.01 -23.24 -15.47
C THR A 312 -16.53 -24.17 -16.57
N GLN A 313 -15.93 -25.31 -16.22
CA GLN A 313 -15.49 -26.30 -17.21
C GLN A 313 -16.56 -27.39 -17.38
N PRO A 314 -16.87 -27.80 -18.61
CA PRO A 314 -17.74 -28.95 -18.82
C PRO A 314 -17.16 -30.17 -18.10
N PRO A 315 -18.00 -31.02 -17.49
CA PRO A 315 -17.53 -32.17 -16.73
C PRO A 315 -16.60 -33.02 -17.60
N SER A 316 -15.45 -33.36 -17.04
CA SER A 316 -14.46 -34.19 -17.71
C SER A 316 -15.14 -35.45 -18.25
N PRO A 317 -14.89 -35.85 -19.51
CA PRO A 317 -15.46 -37.07 -20.04
C PRO A 317 -15.05 -38.24 -19.13
N LYS A 318 -16.04 -39.01 -18.66
CA LYS A 318 -15.79 -40.20 -17.83
C LYS A 318 -15.37 -41.36 -18.73
N LEU A 319 -14.56 -42.27 -18.18
CA LEU A 319 -14.32 -43.58 -18.80
C LEU A 319 -15.65 -44.34 -18.91
N GLY A 320 -15.82 -45.13 -19.96
CA GLY A 320 -16.99 -46.00 -20.07
C GLY A 320 -16.90 -47.20 -19.13
N ASP A 321 -18.04 -47.87 -18.91
CA ASP A 321 -18.14 -49.04 -18.04
C ASP A 321 -17.70 -50.31 -18.79
N ALA A 322 -16.42 -50.65 -18.66
CA ALA A 322 -15.84 -51.84 -19.29
C ALA A 322 -16.43 -53.15 -18.73
N ASP A 323 -16.83 -53.17 -17.45
CA ASP A 323 -17.38 -54.38 -16.82
C ASP A 323 -18.78 -54.70 -17.36
N ALA A 324 -19.59 -53.68 -17.62
CA ALA A 324 -20.89 -53.85 -18.27
C ALA A 324 -20.75 -54.45 -19.68
N VAL A 325 -19.80 -53.93 -20.48
CA VAL A 325 -19.53 -54.43 -21.83
C VAL A 325 -18.97 -55.86 -21.79
N TYR A 326 -18.07 -56.16 -20.85
CA TYR A 326 -17.51 -57.51 -20.68
C TYR A 326 -18.59 -58.54 -20.31
N LYS A 327 -19.52 -58.16 -19.42
CA LYS A 327 -20.69 -58.99 -19.09
C LYS A 327 -21.55 -59.26 -20.33
N ALA A 328 -21.80 -58.24 -21.15
CA ALA A 328 -22.59 -58.39 -22.38
C ALA A 328 -21.89 -59.29 -23.42
N ILE A 329 -20.56 -59.22 -23.55
CA ILE A 329 -19.76 -60.13 -24.38
C ILE A 329 -19.84 -61.57 -23.85
N SER A 330 -19.81 -61.76 -22.53
CA SER A 330 -19.97 -63.08 -21.90
C SER A 330 -21.33 -63.70 -22.23
N THR A 331 -22.41 -62.91 -22.18
CA THR A 331 -23.77 -63.34 -22.57
C THR A 331 -23.85 -63.74 -24.05
N LEU A 332 -23.09 -63.11 -24.94
CA LEU A 332 -23.02 -63.53 -26.35
C LEU A 332 -22.36 -64.90 -26.52
N LYS A 333 -21.36 -65.21 -25.70
CA LYS A 333 -20.67 -66.51 -25.75
C LYS A 333 -21.64 -67.63 -25.41
N THR A 334 -22.46 -67.46 -24.37
CA THR A 334 -23.47 -68.45 -23.98
C THR A 334 -24.59 -68.59 -25.01
N LEU A 335 -25.05 -67.48 -25.61
CA LEU A 335 -26.08 -67.52 -26.67
C LEU A 335 -25.58 -68.22 -27.96
N ARG A 336 -24.30 -68.07 -28.29
CA ARG A 336 -23.67 -68.76 -29.42
C ARG A 336 -23.57 -70.27 -29.19
N GLU A 337 -23.16 -70.67 -28.00
CA GLU A 337 -23.04 -72.09 -27.61
C GLU A 337 -24.42 -72.78 -27.58
N ALA A 338 -25.49 -72.04 -27.27
CA ALA A 338 -26.87 -72.53 -27.28
C ALA A 338 -27.55 -72.56 -28.66
N ALA A 339 -26.87 -72.13 -29.74
CA ALA A 339 -27.43 -71.99 -31.10
C ALA A 339 -28.73 -71.16 -31.15
N ASP A 340 -28.80 -70.09 -30.34
CA ASP A 340 -29.97 -69.23 -30.24
C ASP A 340 -30.08 -68.25 -31.43
N ASN A 341 -31.26 -68.15 -32.03
CA ASN A 341 -31.58 -67.22 -33.12
C ASN A 341 -31.43 -65.75 -32.70
N ALA A 342 -31.46 -65.44 -31.40
CA ALA A 342 -31.26 -64.10 -30.85
C ALA A 342 -29.79 -63.64 -30.89
N TYR A 343 -28.84 -64.49 -31.29
CA TYR A 343 -27.41 -64.17 -31.32
C TYR A 343 -27.09 -62.95 -32.20
N SER A 344 -27.67 -62.88 -33.41
CA SER A 344 -27.35 -61.81 -34.36
C SER A 344 -27.79 -60.42 -33.89
N SER A 345 -28.95 -60.31 -33.23
CA SER A 345 -29.45 -59.03 -32.72
C SER A 345 -28.69 -58.56 -31.48
N HIS A 346 -28.31 -59.49 -30.60
CA HIS A 346 -27.46 -59.19 -29.45
C HIS A 346 -26.03 -58.83 -29.87
N LEU A 347 -25.51 -59.46 -30.93
CA LEU A 347 -24.17 -59.17 -31.46
C LEU A 347 -24.08 -57.71 -31.91
N GLU A 348 -25.10 -57.23 -32.64
CA GLU A 348 -25.15 -55.83 -33.08
C GLU A 348 -25.21 -54.86 -31.89
N SER A 349 -26.00 -55.16 -30.85
CA SER A 349 -26.07 -54.35 -29.64
C SER A 349 -24.72 -54.26 -28.93
N VAL A 350 -24.06 -55.41 -28.69
CA VAL A 350 -22.77 -55.43 -28.02
C VAL A 350 -21.68 -54.73 -28.85
N LEU A 351 -21.71 -54.86 -30.18
CA LEU A 351 -20.79 -54.10 -31.04
C LEU A 351 -21.01 -52.58 -30.91
N ARG A 352 -22.25 -52.11 -30.80
CA ARG A 352 -22.54 -50.69 -30.54
C ARG A 352 -22.06 -50.25 -29.16
N ASP A 353 -22.19 -51.10 -28.14
CA ASP A 353 -21.71 -50.82 -26.78
C ASP A 353 -20.18 -50.75 -26.73
N VAL A 354 -19.49 -51.66 -27.40
CA VAL A 354 -18.01 -51.64 -27.56
C VAL A 354 -17.57 -50.37 -28.30
N ILE A 355 -18.21 -50.01 -29.40
CA ILE A 355 -17.89 -48.78 -30.14
C ILE A 355 -18.12 -47.55 -29.26
N SER A 356 -19.18 -47.54 -28.45
CA SER A 356 -19.50 -46.43 -27.54
C SER A 356 -18.49 -46.31 -26.41
N LEU A 357 -18.06 -47.44 -25.83
CA LEU A 357 -16.98 -47.52 -24.85
C LEU A 357 -15.67 -46.95 -25.41
N VAL A 358 -15.24 -47.42 -26.59
CA VAL A 358 -14.02 -46.94 -27.26
C VAL A 358 -14.10 -45.44 -27.56
N LYS A 359 -15.26 -44.93 -27.99
CA LYS A 359 -15.46 -43.49 -28.23
C LYS A 359 -15.39 -42.69 -26.93
N ALA A 360 -16.00 -43.16 -25.85
CA ALA A 360 -15.99 -42.50 -24.54
C ALA A 360 -14.56 -42.44 -23.98
N ASP A 361 -13.84 -43.57 -24.01
CA ASP A 361 -12.46 -43.67 -23.53
C ASP A 361 -11.53 -42.81 -24.37
N ARG A 362 -11.63 -42.86 -25.70
CA ARG A 362 -10.86 -41.98 -26.59
C ARG A 362 -11.11 -40.51 -26.26
N LYS A 363 -12.36 -40.11 -26.07
CA LYS A 363 -12.71 -38.73 -25.68
C LYS A 363 -12.10 -38.35 -24.32
N CYS A 364 -12.15 -39.24 -23.34
CA CYS A 364 -11.53 -39.05 -22.02
C CYS A 364 -10.00 -38.88 -22.13
N TYR A 365 -9.31 -39.80 -22.81
CA TYR A 365 -7.86 -39.75 -22.97
C TYR A 365 -7.41 -38.55 -23.81
N THR A 366 -8.10 -38.23 -24.90
CA THR A 366 -7.81 -37.02 -25.69
C THR A 366 -7.97 -35.76 -24.82
N SER A 367 -9.04 -35.66 -24.03
CA SER A 367 -9.23 -34.53 -23.10
C SER A 367 -8.12 -34.43 -22.04
N LYS A 368 -7.65 -35.57 -21.50
CA LYS A 368 -6.51 -35.60 -20.55
C LYS A 368 -5.20 -35.18 -21.23
N ILE A 369 -4.93 -35.69 -22.43
CA ILE A 369 -3.75 -35.34 -23.22
C ILE A 369 -3.76 -33.86 -23.58
N ASP A 370 -4.89 -33.32 -24.03
CA ASP A 370 -5.05 -31.89 -24.34
C ASP A 370 -4.82 -31.03 -23.09
N GLY A 371 -5.33 -31.45 -21.93
CA GLY A 371 -5.09 -30.75 -20.66
C GLY A 371 -3.61 -30.71 -20.24
N ILE A 372 -2.81 -31.70 -20.62
CA ILE A 372 -1.36 -31.74 -20.37
C ILE A 372 -0.60 -30.91 -21.43
N SER A 373 -1.02 -31.00 -22.70
CA SER A 373 -0.31 -30.45 -23.86
C SER A 373 -0.59 -28.95 -24.07
N LYS A 374 -1.78 -28.50 -23.68
CA LYS A 374 -2.22 -27.11 -23.74
C LYS A 374 -2.88 -26.79 -22.41
N PRO A 375 -2.10 -26.42 -21.37
CA PRO A 375 -2.71 -25.95 -20.14
C PRO A 375 -3.60 -24.76 -20.52
N GLY A 376 -4.92 -24.97 -20.52
CA GLY A 376 -5.85 -23.89 -20.80
C GLY A 376 -5.52 -22.71 -19.88
N ARG A 377 -5.72 -21.48 -20.36
CA ARG A 377 -5.65 -20.31 -19.47
C ARG A 377 -6.52 -20.64 -18.25
N LYS A 378 -5.88 -20.74 -17.07
CA LYS A 378 -6.59 -21.02 -15.82
C LYS A 378 -7.64 -19.93 -15.71
N SER A 379 -8.91 -20.30 -15.74
CA SER A 379 -9.97 -19.35 -15.43
C SER A 379 -9.73 -18.86 -14.00
N SER A 380 -9.76 -17.54 -13.81
CA SER A 380 -9.50 -16.87 -12.55
C SER A 380 -10.54 -15.78 -12.34
N LEU A 381 -10.92 -15.56 -11.08
CA LEU A 381 -11.70 -14.38 -10.68
C LEU A 381 -10.84 -13.12 -10.63
N PHE A 382 -9.52 -13.29 -10.51
CA PHE A 382 -8.58 -12.22 -10.27
C PHE A 382 -7.91 -11.81 -11.59
N PRO A 383 -7.77 -10.49 -11.86
CA PRO A 383 -6.93 -9.99 -12.94
C PRO A 383 -5.48 -10.49 -12.82
N PRO A 384 -4.69 -10.51 -13.91
CA PRO A 384 -3.32 -11.02 -13.91
C PRO A 384 -2.43 -10.41 -12.82
N MET A 385 -2.38 -9.08 -12.73
CA MET A 385 -1.60 -8.37 -11.71
C MET A 385 -1.99 -8.77 -10.28
N LEU A 386 -3.28 -8.93 -10.02
CA LEU A 386 -3.76 -9.34 -8.70
C LEU A 386 -3.43 -10.81 -8.40
N ASN A 387 -3.44 -11.70 -9.39
CA ASN A 387 -2.97 -13.07 -9.18
C ASN A 387 -1.50 -13.08 -8.75
N ASP A 388 -0.66 -12.29 -9.41
CA ASP A 388 0.76 -12.18 -9.06
C ASP A 388 0.94 -11.64 -7.64
N ASP A 389 0.21 -10.58 -7.28
CA ASP A 389 0.22 -10.02 -5.93
C ASP A 389 -0.26 -11.02 -4.86
N LEU A 390 -1.30 -11.80 -5.14
CA LEU A 390 -1.80 -12.86 -4.25
C LEU A 390 -0.77 -13.99 -4.08
N LEU A 391 -0.09 -14.40 -5.15
CA LEU A 391 0.96 -15.42 -5.10
C LEU A 391 2.17 -14.94 -4.28
N GLU A 392 2.55 -13.67 -4.41
CA GLU A 392 3.57 -13.05 -3.56
C GLU A 392 3.13 -13.00 -2.10
N LEU A 393 1.89 -12.60 -1.82
CA LEU A 393 1.34 -12.58 -0.47
C LEU A 393 1.37 -13.97 0.17
N ILE A 394 0.97 -15.01 -0.59
CA ILE A 394 1.06 -16.42 -0.17
C ILE A 394 2.51 -16.81 0.12
N ARG A 395 3.45 -16.44 -0.75
CA ARG A 395 4.88 -16.73 -0.57
C ARG A 395 5.41 -16.13 0.73
N TYR A 396 5.17 -14.83 0.98
CA TYR A 396 5.66 -14.16 2.19
C TYR A 396 4.95 -14.62 3.46
N ARG A 397 3.63 -14.86 3.41
CA ARG A 397 2.88 -15.49 4.51
C ARG A 397 3.53 -16.83 4.87
N ASN A 398 3.70 -17.73 3.88
CA ASN A 398 4.25 -19.05 4.12
C ASN A 398 5.66 -18.97 4.71
N ALA A 399 6.47 -18.01 4.24
CA ALA A 399 7.79 -17.75 4.79
C ALA A 399 7.75 -17.36 6.27
N ALA A 400 6.84 -16.45 6.65
CA ALA A 400 6.62 -16.04 8.04
C ALA A 400 6.11 -17.19 8.93
N SER A 401 5.27 -18.08 8.37
CA SER A 401 4.71 -19.22 9.12
C SER A 401 5.70 -20.34 9.37
N HIS A 402 6.47 -20.71 8.34
CA HIS A 402 7.21 -21.97 8.31
C HIS A 402 8.72 -21.78 8.37
N LYS A 403 9.19 -20.56 8.71
CA LYS A 403 10.61 -20.18 8.71
C LYS A 403 11.31 -20.63 7.41
N SER A 404 10.71 -20.29 6.27
CA SER A 404 11.29 -20.63 4.97
C SER A 404 12.64 -19.94 4.76
N ARG A 405 13.39 -20.35 3.72
CA ARG A 405 14.67 -19.71 3.34
C ARG A 405 14.53 -18.27 2.81
N VAL A 406 13.30 -17.77 2.62
CA VAL A 406 13.09 -16.38 2.19
C VAL A 406 13.37 -15.46 3.38
N PRO A 407 14.37 -14.55 3.28
CA PRO A 407 14.59 -13.55 4.31
C PRO A 407 13.38 -12.62 4.39
N LEU A 408 12.99 -12.23 5.62
CA LEU A 408 11.87 -11.33 5.86
C LEU A 408 12.41 -10.05 6.48
N GLY A 409 12.62 -9.05 5.63
CA GLY A 409 13.07 -7.71 5.99
C GLY A 409 11.99 -6.65 5.79
N SER A 410 12.42 -5.39 5.84
CA SER A 410 11.56 -4.24 5.60
C SER A 410 10.92 -4.29 4.21
N PHE A 411 11.70 -4.63 3.18
CA PHE A 411 11.22 -4.73 1.81
C PHE A 411 10.07 -5.73 1.67
N GLU A 412 10.22 -6.95 2.18
CA GLU A 412 9.18 -7.98 2.09
C GLU A 412 7.91 -7.57 2.85
N ALA A 413 8.04 -6.86 3.97
CA ALA A 413 6.90 -6.33 4.71
C ALA A 413 6.16 -5.22 3.92
N LEU A 414 6.91 -4.30 3.30
CA LEU A 414 6.36 -3.27 2.43
C LEU A 414 5.66 -3.87 1.20
N ARG A 415 6.28 -4.85 0.55
CA ARG A 415 5.71 -5.56 -0.60
C ARG A 415 4.46 -6.34 -0.23
N THR A 416 4.45 -7.01 0.93
CA THR A 416 3.25 -7.70 1.44
C THR A 416 2.10 -6.72 1.69
N LEU A 417 2.38 -5.54 2.26
CA LEU A 417 1.38 -4.51 2.50
C LEU A 417 0.81 -3.96 1.18
N TYR A 418 1.67 -3.74 0.19
CA TYR A 418 1.25 -3.37 -1.16
C TYR A 418 0.27 -4.41 -1.74
N CYS A 419 0.67 -5.69 -1.79
CA CYS A 419 -0.17 -6.77 -2.34
C CYS A 419 -1.52 -6.85 -1.61
N LEU A 420 -1.53 -6.72 -0.27
CA LEU A 420 -2.77 -6.71 0.51
C LEU A 420 -3.65 -5.52 0.12
N THR A 421 -3.09 -4.33 0.00
CA THR A 421 -3.87 -3.13 -0.32
C THR A 421 -4.49 -3.22 -1.71
N THR A 422 -3.73 -3.65 -2.72
CA THR A 422 -4.24 -3.90 -4.07
C THR A 422 -5.39 -4.89 -4.05
N PHE A 423 -5.26 -5.97 -3.28
CA PHE A 423 -6.32 -6.96 -3.11
C PHE A 423 -7.58 -6.38 -2.46
N VAL A 424 -7.42 -5.60 -1.40
CA VAL A 424 -8.52 -4.94 -0.68
C VAL A 424 -9.27 -3.96 -1.58
N LEU A 425 -8.54 -3.09 -2.29
CA LEU A 425 -9.11 -2.11 -3.21
C LEU A 425 -9.87 -2.82 -4.34
N TRP A 426 -9.27 -3.85 -4.95
CA TRP A 426 -9.96 -4.66 -5.96
C TRP A 426 -11.24 -5.30 -5.41
N TRP A 427 -11.22 -5.86 -4.20
CA TRP A 427 -12.40 -6.52 -3.64
C TRP A 427 -13.54 -5.53 -3.40
N HIS A 428 -13.24 -4.34 -2.86
CA HIS A 428 -14.23 -3.30 -2.68
C HIS A 428 -14.87 -2.86 -4.00
N ASP A 429 -14.06 -2.69 -5.05
CA ASP A 429 -14.56 -2.36 -6.39
C ASP A 429 -15.39 -3.49 -6.99
N ALA A 430 -14.85 -4.72 -6.99
CA ALA A 430 -15.53 -5.88 -7.55
C ALA A 430 -16.87 -6.12 -6.85
N ARG A 431 -16.90 -6.01 -5.52
CA ARG A 431 -18.11 -6.20 -4.73
C ARG A 431 -19.18 -5.14 -4.98
N SER A 432 -18.77 -3.88 -5.19
CA SER A 432 -19.71 -2.78 -5.45
C SER A 432 -20.28 -2.82 -6.88
N GLN A 433 -19.51 -3.33 -7.84
CA GLN A 433 -19.92 -3.39 -9.25
C GLN A 433 -20.62 -4.70 -9.63
N THR A 434 -20.62 -5.70 -8.75
CA THR A 434 -21.31 -6.98 -9.00
C THR A 434 -22.81 -6.83 -8.75
N ASP A 435 -23.61 -7.20 -9.74
CA ASP A 435 -25.04 -7.35 -9.57
C ASP A 435 -25.34 -8.68 -8.85
N TRP A 436 -25.58 -8.59 -7.54
CA TRP A 436 -25.85 -9.74 -6.68
C TRP A 436 -27.24 -10.35 -6.89
N SER A 437 -28.11 -9.73 -7.70
CA SER A 437 -29.40 -10.31 -8.08
C SER A 437 -29.28 -11.46 -9.08
N LEU A 438 -28.19 -11.48 -9.86
CA LEU A 438 -27.90 -12.52 -10.84
C LEU A 438 -27.65 -13.87 -10.17
N ASN A 439 -27.76 -14.94 -10.95
CA ASN A 439 -27.43 -16.26 -10.45
C ASN A 439 -25.90 -16.43 -10.32
N ARG A 440 -25.48 -17.44 -9.55
CA ARG A 440 -24.06 -17.66 -9.24
C ARG A 440 -23.19 -17.83 -10.49
N GLU A 441 -23.66 -18.60 -11.47
CA GLU A 441 -22.90 -18.90 -12.69
C GLU A 441 -22.74 -17.67 -13.58
N GLU A 442 -23.79 -16.86 -13.69
CA GLU A 442 -23.77 -15.56 -14.39
C GLU A 442 -22.74 -14.61 -13.77
N ILE A 443 -22.77 -14.45 -12.45
CA ILE A 443 -21.79 -13.61 -11.73
C ILE A 443 -20.37 -14.09 -12.02
N LEU A 444 -20.10 -15.39 -11.86
CA LEU A 444 -18.77 -15.95 -12.09
C LEU A 444 -18.29 -15.73 -13.53
N ASN A 445 -19.15 -15.99 -14.52
CA ASN A 445 -18.81 -15.81 -15.93
C ASN A 445 -18.50 -14.34 -16.27
N LEU A 446 -19.30 -13.40 -15.76
CA LEU A 446 -19.06 -11.97 -15.95
C LEU A 446 -17.75 -11.52 -15.28
N THR A 447 -17.48 -11.98 -14.06
CA THR A 447 -16.25 -11.64 -13.33
C THR A 447 -15.01 -12.20 -14.05
N ILE A 448 -15.05 -13.45 -14.53
CA ILE A 448 -13.94 -14.07 -15.26
C ILE A 448 -13.68 -13.35 -16.59
N ALA A 449 -14.75 -13.00 -17.32
CA ALA A 449 -14.64 -12.27 -18.57
C ALA A 449 -13.95 -10.91 -18.35
N LYS A 450 -14.37 -10.17 -17.31
CA LYS A 450 -13.78 -8.89 -16.94
C LYS A 450 -12.31 -9.02 -16.53
N ALA A 451 -11.99 -10.00 -15.68
CA ALA A 451 -10.63 -10.28 -15.23
C ALA A 451 -9.67 -10.65 -16.39
N SER A 452 -10.20 -11.11 -17.53
CA SER A 452 -9.39 -11.46 -18.71
C SER A 452 -9.09 -10.27 -19.62
N THR A 453 -9.79 -9.13 -19.42
CA THR A 453 -9.68 -7.92 -20.25
C THR A 453 -8.85 -6.80 -19.63
N THR A 454 -8.63 -6.88 -18.33
CA THR A 454 -7.80 -5.97 -17.52
C THR A 454 -6.52 -6.68 -17.12
#